data_AF-A0A817B4E3-F1
#
_entry.id   AF-A0A817B4E3-F1
#
_cell.length_a   1.000
_cell.length_b   1.000
_cell.length_c   1.000
_cell.angle_alpha   90.00
_cell.angle_beta   90.00
_cell.angle_gamma   90.00
#
_symmetry.space_group_name_H-M   'P 1'
#
loop_
_entity.id
_entity.type
_entity.pdbx_description
1 polymer ?
#
loop_
_entity_poly.entity_id
_entity_poly.type
_entity_poly.pdbx_seq_one_letter_code
_entity_poly.pdbx_strand_id
1 'polypeptide(L)'
;MEYTRGMKTIQVDYENKIETLKLQLSDEKARVGIFQRHEIEHKKDIERLQEKATKYEDEATQAQYSIETISRELKEKSRLIDELESRIVKLTVETTNEKNEIIKKEKDVQNSLHTVYNDIIYCTECLSNDSDEPFILDLPTSSRDDVETWLSKVKARLAWLKQELEIRQQQENKLRHELNSALLDSDADRKYFAAELAKREVIIDDLTRERLNYQDFERESSDKMKLLKSQLARVEGHSMKELERTKQLQTIEMQIEYEKRRALTEDEKDRINERYRQFQTMIDSVKRELHTAKVQLSTKSS
;
A
#
# COMPACT_ATOMS: atom_id res chain seq x y z
N MET A 1 -173.40 4.30 78.41
CA MET A 1 -172.23 3.62 79.02
C MET A 1 -171.21 3.09 77.99
N GLU A 2 -171.41 3.28 76.68
CA GLU A 2 -170.44 2.87 75.63
C GLU A 2 -169.34 3.90 75.36
N TYR A 3 -169.61 5.21 75.54
CA TYR A 3 -168.63 6.28 75.35
C TYR A 3 -167.42 6.17 76.29
N THR A 4 -167.63 5.76 77.54
CA THR A 4 -166.56 5.56 78.54
C THR A 4 -165.74 4.29 78.30
N ARG A 5 -166.24 3.31 77.52
CA ARG A 5 -165.44 2.14 77.09
C ARG A 5 -164.61 2.47 75.85
N GLY A 6 -165.19 3.14 74.84
CA GLY A 6 -164.46 3.58 73.65
C GLY A 6 -163.32 4.56 73.95
N MET A 7 -163.54 5.48 74.90
CA MET A 7 -162.49 6.40 75.36
C MET A 7 -161.36 5.69 76.11
N LYS A 8 -161.66 4.61 76.84
CA LYS A 8 -160.66 3.77 77.52
C LYS A 8 -159.85 2.93 76.53
N THR A 9 -160.45 2.37 75.48
CA THR A 9 -159.70 1.65 74.43
C THR A 9 -158.78 2.59 73.66
N ILE A 10 -159.28 3.77 73.30
CA ILE A 10 -158.47 4.81 72.63
C ILE A 10 -157.32 5.26 73.53
N GLN A 11 -157.56 5.43 74.83
CA GLN A 11 -156.52 5.77 75.79
C GLN A 11 -155.45 4.67 75.90
N VAL A 12 -155.87 3.40 76.01
CA VAL A 12 -154.95 2.25 76.04
C VAL A 12 -154.15 2.14 74.73
N ASP A 13 -154.77 2.40 73.57
CA ASP A 13 -154.07 2.39 72.28
C ASP A 13 -153.05 3.53 72.17
N TYR A 14 -153.36 4.73 72.68
CA TYR A 14 -152.41 5.83 72.76
C TYR A 14 -151.28 5.57 73.78
N GLU A 15 -151.59 4.94 74.92
CA GLU A 15 -150.59 4.53 75.91
C GLU A 15 -149.62 3.48 75.33
N ASN A 16 -150.15 2.46 74.65
CA ASN A 16 -149.35 1.46 73.92
C ASN A 16 -148.50 2.08 72.80
N LYS A 17 -149.04 3.08 72.08
CA LYS A 17 -148.31 3.83 71.05
C LYS A 17 -147.15 4.63 71.65
N ILE A 18 -147.39 5.30 72.78
CA ILE A 18 -146.36 6.06 73.52
C ILE A 18 -145.27 5.12 74.01
N GLU A 19 -145.63 3.96 74.55
CA GLU A 19 -144.67 2.98 75.04
C GLU A 19 -143.82 2.39 73.90
N THR A 20 -144.44 2.07 72.76
CA THR A 20 -143.73 1.64 71.54
C THR A 20 -142.76 2.72 71.04
N LEU A 21 -143.19 3.98 70.99
CA LEU A 21 -142.35 5.11 70.56
C LEU A 21 -141.20 5.37 71.53
N LYS A 22 -141.40 5.18 72.84
CA LYS A 22 -140.32 5.28 73.84
C LYS A 22 -139.29 4.17 73.64
N LEU A 23 -139.71 2.94 73.35
CA LEU A 23 -138.82 1.82 73.05
C LEU A 23 -138.02 2.11 71.77
N GLN A 24 -138.69 2.53 70.69
CA GLN A 24 -138.03 2.90 69.43
C GLN A 24 -137.04 4.04 69.61
N LEU A 25 -137.39 5.10 70.36
CA LEU A 25 -136.50 6.21 70.66
C LEU A 25 -135.29 5.76 71.50
N SER A 26 -135.50 4.82 72.44
CA SER A 26 -134.41 4.23 73.23
C SER A 26 -133.46 3.41 72.36
N ASP A 27 -133.99 2.55 71.48
CA ASP A 27 -133.21 1.77 70.53
C ASP A 27 -132.46 2.65 69.52
N GLU A 28 -133.08 3.73 69.08
CA GLU A 28 -132.47 4.68 68.15
C GLU A 28 -131.38 5.52 68.83
N LYS A 29 -131.57 5.95 70.08
CA LYS A 29 -130.51 6.54 70.89
C LYS A 29 -129.34 5.58 71.11
N ALA A 30 -129.62 4.30 71.38
CA ALA A 30 -128.59 3.28 71.51
C ALA A 30 -127.82 3.07 70.19
N ARG A 31 -128.52 3.03 69.05
CA ARG A 31 -127.91 2.97 67.71
C ARG A 31 -127.05 4.20 67.40
N VAL A 32 -127.54 5.40 67.67
CA VAL A 32 -126.77 6.65 67.50
C VAL A 32 -125.49 6.61 68.36
N GLY A 33 -125.57 6.15 69.61
CA GLY A 33 -124.39 5.98 70.45
C GLY A 33 -123.36 4.98 69.90
N ILE A 34 -123.81 3.88 69.27
CA ILE A 34 -122.93 2.93 68.55
C ILE A 34 -122.30 3.60 67.33
N PHE A 35 -123.09 4.29 66.50
CA PHE A 35 -122.57 4.99 65.32
C PHE A 35 -121.56 6.07 65.68
N GLN A 36 -121.78 6.85 66.74
CA GLN A 36 -120.81 7.84 67.23
C GLN A 36 -119.49 7.20 67.67
N ARG A 37 -119.54 6.04 68.34
CA ARG A 37 -118.32 5.30 68.71
C ARG A 37 -117.56 4.82 67.47
N HIS A 38 -118.25 4.25 66.48
CA HIS A 38 -117.62 3.85 65.22
C HIS A 38 -117.07 5.05 64.45
N GLU A 39 -117.76 6.19 64.42
CA GLU A 39 -117.26 7.41 63.77
C GLU A 39 -115.96 7.89 64.43
N ILE A 40 -115.87 7.87 65.76
CA ILE A 40 -114.65 8.21 66.50
C ILE A 40 -113.53 7.20 66.19
N GLU A 41 -113.84 5.91 66.15
CA GLU A 41 -112.86 4.86 65.83
C GLU A 41 -112.32 5.00 64.40
N HIS A 42 -113.20 5.21 63.42
CA HIS A 42 -112.82 5.46 62.04
C HIS A 42 -112.01 6.74 61.86
N LYS A 43 -112.31 7.82 62.60
CA LYS A 43 -111.47 9.04 62.60
C LYS A 43 -110.05 8.74 63.08
N LYS A 44 -109.90 7.99 64.17
CA LYS A 44 -108.58 7.57 64.67
C LYS A 44 -107.83 6.69 63.67
N ASP A 45 -108.53 5.78 62.99
CA ASP A 45 -107.93 4.93 61.96
C ASP A 45 -107.48 5.76 60.74
N ILE A 46 -108.27 6.74 60.32
CA ILE A 46 -107.92 7.66 59.23
C ILE A 46 -106.68 8.46 59.61
N GLU A 47 -106.63 9.05 60.81
CA GLU A 47 -105.46 9.80 61.31
C GLU A 47 -104.21 8.90 61.34
N ARG A 48 -104.33 7.67 61.86
CA ARG A 48 -103.21 6.71 61.89
C ARG A 48 -102.73 6.32 60.48
N LEU A 49 -103.65 6.17 59.53
CA LEU A 49 -103.30 5.86 58.14
C LEU A 49 -102.66 7.06 57.43
N GLN A 50 -103.10 8.28 57.73
CA GLN A 50 -102.49 9.51 57.21
C GLN A 50 -101.04 9.66 57.72
N GLU A 51 -100.79 9.47 59.01
CA GLU A 51 -99.42 9.50 59.56
C GLU A 51 -98.49 8.45 58.92
N LYS A 52 -99.03 7.25 58.64
CA LYS A 52 -98.29 6.21 57.92
C LYS A 52 -98.03 6.61 56.47
N ALA A 53 -99.00 7.19 55.79
CA ALA A 53 -98.86 7.65 54.42
C ALA A 53 -97.77 8.72 54.31
N THR A 54 -97.79 9.73 55.18
CA THR A 54 -96.74 10.77 55.20
C THR A 54 -95.36 10.19 55.50
N LYS A 55 -95.28 9.23 56.44
CA LYS A 55 -94.00 8.56 56.73
C LYS A 55 -93.46 7.79 55.53
N TYR A 56 -94.32 7.08 54.79
CA TYR A 56 -93.90 6.36 53.58
C TYR A 56 -93.55 7.30 52.43
N GLU A 57 -94.19 8.47 52.31
CA GLU A 57 -93.81 9.51 51.35
C GLU A 57 -92.42 10.08 51.66
N ASP A 58 -92.11 10.36 52.92
CA ASP A 58 -90.79 10.83 53.35
C ASP A 58 -89.71 9.77 53.06
N GLU A 59 -89.97 8.50 53.41
CA GLU A 59 -89.06 7.37 53.13
C GLU A 59 -88.84 7.18 51.62
N ALA A 60 -89.89 7.30 50.81
CA ALA A 60 -89.80 7.21 49.35
C ALA A 60 -88.95 8.34 48.75
N THR A 61 -89.14 9.56 49.25
CA THR A 61 -88.38 10.73 48.82
C THR A 61 -86.90 10.60 49.20
N GLN A 62 -86.60 10.11 50.40
CA GLN A 62 -85.24 9.84 50.84
C GLN A 62 -84.57 8.74 49.98
N ALA A 63 -85.29 7.66 49.68
CA ALA A 63 -84.80 6.61 48.80
C ALA A 63 -84.49 7.13 47.39
N GLN A 64 -85.34 8.01 46.85
CA GLN A 64 -85.11 8.63 45.55
C GLN A 64 -83.82 9.47 45.52
N TYR A 65 -83.58 10.31 46.53
CA TYR A 65 -82.32 11.07 46.61
C TYR A 65 -81.08 10.17 46.72
N SER A 66 -81.19 9.05 47.45
CA SER A 66 -80.12 8.06 47.54
C SER A 66 -79.83 7.42 46.18
N ILE A 67 -80.87 7.00 45.45
CA ILE A 67 -80.75 6.42 44.11
C ILE A 67 -80.10 7.40 43.13
N GLU A 68 -80.50 8.68 43.16
CA GLU A 68 -79.92 9.71 42.29
C GLU A 68 -78.44 9.95 42.58
N THR A 69 -78.05 9.93 43.86
CA THR A 69 -76.66 10.09 44.29
C THR A 69 -75.81 8.92 43.82
N ILE A 70 -76.25 7.68 44.08
CA ILE A 70 -75.56 6.46 43.62
C ILE A 70 -75.46 6.43 42.09
N SER A 71 -76.51 6.86 41.39
CA SER A 71 -76.52 6.91 39.92
C SER A 71 -75.48 7.90 39.36
N ARG A 72 -75.27 9.03 40.06
CA ARG A 72 -74.25 10.02 39.68
C ARG A 72 -72.84 9.47 39.90
N GLU A 73 -72.60 8.87 41.06
CA GLU A 73 -71.31 8.23 41.39
C GLU A 73 -70.97 7.11 40.42
N LEU A 74 -71.95 6.27 40.06
CA LEU A 74 -71.75 5.18 39.11
C LEU A 74 -71.37 5.69 37.71
N LYS A 75 -71.98 6.79 37.25
CA LYS A 75 -71.59 7.43 35.99
C LYS A 75 -70.16 7.99 36.03
N GLU A 76 -69.77 8.61 37.13
CA GLU A 76 -68.41 9.13 37.31
C GLU A 76 -67.37 8.00 37.34
N LYS A 77 -67.66 6.91 38.06
CA LYS A 77 -66.81 5.72 38.07
C LYS A 77 -66.70 5.07 36.70
N SER A 78 -67.81 4.96 35.96
CA SER A 78 -67.80 4.43 34.58
C SER A 78 -66.87 5.25 33.69
N ARG A 79 -66.96 6.58 33.75
CA ARG A 79 -66.08 7.46 32.96
C ARG A 79 -64.60 7.26 33.33
N LEU A 80 -64.29 7.14 34.63
CA LEU A 80 -62.92 6.92 35.07
C LEU A 80 -62.38 5.55 34.61
N ILE A 81 -63.22 4.53 34.55
CA ILE A 81 -62.87 3.22 33.98
C ILE A 81 -62.52 3.38 32.50
N ASP A 82 -63.34 4.07 31.71
CA ASP A 82 -63.09 4.29 30.28
C ASP A 82 -61.77 5.04 30.03
N GLU A 83 -61.47 6.06 30.86
CA GLU A 83 -60.21 6.83 30.80
C GLU A 83 -58.99 5.95 31.14
N LEU A 84 -59.10 5.07 32.13
CA LEU A 84 -58.04 4.14 32.52
C LEU A 84 -57.83 3.04 31.47
N GLU A 85 -58.89 2.49 30.89
CA GLU A 85 -58.79 1.52 29.80
C GLU A 85 -58.07 2.11 28.59
N SER A 86 -58.42 3.36 28.20
CA SER A 86 -57.72 4.08 27.14
C SER A 86 -56.22 4.25 27.45
N ARG A 87 -55.88 4.56 28.72
CA ARG A 87 -54.48 4.70 29.14
C ARG A 87 -53.74 3.38 29.10
N ILE A 88 -54.36 2.29 29.55
CA ILE A 88 -53.78 0.94 29.51
C ILE A 88 -53.48 0.54 28.07
N VAL A 89 -54.41 0.77 27.13
CA VAL A 89 -54.19 0.47 25.71
C VAL A 89 -53.00 1.25 25.16
N LYS A 90 -52.88 2.55 25.44
CA LYS A 90 -51.74 3.37 25.00
C LYS A 90 -50.41 2.85 25.54
N LEU A 91 -50.34 2.58 26.84
CA LEU A 91 -49.13 2.03 27.47
C LEU A 91 -48.77 0.66 26.90
N THR A 92 -49.76 -0.20 26.63
CA THR A 92 -49.54 -1.52 26.02
C THR A 92 -48.90 -1.39 24.63
N VAL A 93 -49.37 -0.43 23.82
CA VAL A 93 -48.78 -0.14 22.50
C VAL A 93 -47.35 0.40 22.64
N GLU A 94 -47.12 1.36 23.54
CA GLU A 94 -45.78 1.92 23.81
C GLU A 94 -44.80 0.82 24.24
N THR A 95 -45.16 -0.02 25.21
CA THR A 95 -44.34 -1.15 25.68
C THR A 95 -44.05 -2.16 24.56
N THR A 96 -45.02 -2.43 23.68
CA THR A 96 -44.83 -3.33 22.54
C THR A 96 -43.83 -2.74 21.54
N ASN A 97 -43.92 -1.44 21.27
CA ASN A 97 -42.98 -0.75 20.39
C ASN A 97 -41.56 -0.75 20.96
N GLU A 98 -41.40 -0.41 22.24
CA GLU A 98 -40.10 -0.45 22.93
C GLU A 98 -39.49 -1.85 22.90
N LYS A 99 -40.29 -2.89 23.14
CA LYS A 99 -39.84 -4.29 23.04
C LYS A 99 -39.32 -4.62 21.65
N ASN A 100 -40.01 -4.17 20.60
CA ASN A 100 -39.57 -4.38 19.21
C ASN A 100 -38.26 -3.63 18.91
N GLU A 101 -38.09 -2.41 19.43
CA GLU A 101 -36.82 -1.68 19.29
C GLU A 101 -35.66 -2.37 19.99
N ILE A 102 -35.89 -2.93 21.18
CA ILE A 102 -34.88 -3.70 21.91
C ILE A 102 -34.43 -4.90 21.09
N ILE A 103 -35.38 -5.71 20.58
CA ILE A 103 -35.08 -6.89 19.75
C ILE A 103 -34.28 -6.50 18.51
N LYS A 104 -34.64 -5.37 17.87
CA LYS A 104 -33.89 -4.86 16.72
C LYS A 104 -32.45 -4.50 17.10
N LYS A 105 -32.26 -3.75 18.19
CA LYS A 105 -30.92 -3.36 18.67
C LYS A 105 -30.08 -4.58 19.08
N GLU A 106 -30.67 -5.59 19.71
CA GLU A 106 -29.99 -6.85 20.04
C GLU A 106 -29.47 -7.56 18.78
N LYS A 107 -30.30 -7.61 17.73
CA LYS A 107 -29.90 -8.17 16.44
C LYS A 107 -28.76 -7.37 15.80
N ASP A 108 -28.81 -6.05 15.84
CA ASP A 108 -27.75 -5.17 15.29
C ASP A 108 -26.41 -5.36 16.04
N VAL A 109 -26.46 -5.51 17.36
CA VAL A 109 -25.28 -5.83 18.19
C VAL A 109 -24.73 -7.20 17.83
N GLN A 110 -25.58 -8.22 17.70
CA GLN A 110 -25.16 -9.57 17.32
C GLN A 110 -24.49 -9.61 15.94
N ASN A 111 -25.04 -8.88 14.96
CA ASN A 111 -24.44 -8.73 13.64
C ASN A 111 -23.07 -8.04 13.72
N SER A 112 -22.96 -6.96 14.49
CA SER A 112 -21.71 -6.21 14.66
C SER A 112 -20.62 -7.07 15.32
N LEU A 113 -20.98 -7.86 16.34
CA LEU A 113 -20.07 -8.81 16.98
C LEU A 113 -19.58 -9.88 16.00
N HIS A 114 -20.47 -10.38 15.13
CA HIS A 114 -20.09 -11.33 14.10
C HIS A 114 -19.12 -10.73 13.07
N THR A 115 -19.30 -9.46 12.67
CA THR A 115 -18.34 -8.75 11.81
C THR A 115 -16.97 -8.61 12.48
N VAL A 116 -16.92 -8.11 13.72
CA VAL A 116 -15.67 -7.97 14.47
C VAL A 116 -14.95 -9.31 14.64
N TYR A 117 -15.71 -10.38 14.88
CA TYR A 117 -15.17 -11.73 14.94
C TYR A 117 -14.49 -12.14 13.63
N ASN A 118 -15.15 -11.93 12.49
CA ASN A 118 -14.59 -12.27 11.18
C ASN A 118 -13.34 -11.43 10.88
N ASP A 119 -13.33 -10.15 11.26
CA ASP A 119 -12.16 -9.27 11.10
C ASP A 119 -10.97 -9.75 11.95
N ILE A 120 -11.22 -10.24 13.16
CA ILE A 120 -10.19 -10.82 14.04
C ILE A 120 -9.62 -12.10 13.44
N ILE A 121 -10.47 -12.98 12.88
CA ILE A 121 -10.03 -14.18 12.17
C ILE A 121 -9.17 -13.79 10.98
N TYR A 122 -9.63 -12.87 10.13
CA TYR A 122 -8.89 -12.43 8.96
C TYR A 122 -7.51 -11.84 9.32
N CYS A 123 -7.46 -10.96 10.34
CA CYS A 123 -6.19 -10.42 10.85
C CYS A 123 -5.28 -11.54 11.37
N THR A 124 -5.86 -12.53 12.05
CA THR A 124 -5.12 -13.69 12.56
C THR A 124 -4.54 -14.51 11.42
N GLU A 125 -5.33 -14.85 10.39
CA GLU A 125 -4.87 -15.58 9.21
C GLU A 125 -3.73 -14.82 8.48
N CYS A 126 -3.88 -13.52 8.29
CA CYS A 126 -2.86 -12.70 7.63
C CYS A 126 -1.52 -12.70 8.38
N LEU A 127 -1.55 -12.71 9.71
CA LEU A 127 -0.37 -12.66 10.56
C LEU A 127 0.19 -14.05 10.90
N SER A 128 -0.65 -15.09 10.82
CA SER A 128 -0.27 -16.49 11.08
C SER A 128 0.37 -17.18 9.89
N ASN A 129 0.47 -16.56 8.71
CA ASN A 129 1.17 -17.15 7.55
C ASN A 129 2.66 -17.50 7.82
N ASP A 130 3.25 -16.99 8.90
CA ASP A 130 4.61 -17.31 9.36
C ASP A 130 4.65 -18.13 10.68
N SER A 131 3.50 -18.60 11.19
CA SER A 131 3.37 -19.25 12.51
C SER A 131 2.86 -20.69 12.36
N ASP A 132 3.51 -21.65 13.01
CA ASP A 132 3.23 -23.09 12.89
C ASP A 132 1.85 -23.54 13.44
N GLU A 133 1.10 -22.68 14.13
CA GLU A 133 -0.23 -23.01 14.67
C GLU A 133 -1.32 -22.03 14.18
N PRO A 134 -2.27 -22.49 13.33
CA PRO A 134 -3.45 -21.70 12.99
C PRO A 134 -4.41 -21.66 14.19
N PHE A 135 -4.75 -20.46 14.64
CA PHE A 135 -5.66 -20.28 15.76
C PHE A 135 -7.12 -20.24 15.29
N ILE A 136 -7.95 -21.13 15.84
CA ILE A 136 -9.40 -21.18 15.60
C ILE A 136 -10.09 -20.55 16.81
N LEU A 137 -10.74 -19.40 16.59
CA LEU A 137 -11.71 -18.85 17.55
C LEU A 137 -13.05 -19.55 17.27
N ASP A 138 -13.80 -19.93 18.30
CA ASP A 138 -15.18 -20.44 18.14
C ASP A 138 -16.18 -19.33 18.48
N LEU A 139 -17.25 -19.21 17.70
CA LEU A 139 -18.35 -18.27 17.98
C LEU A 139 -19.12 -18.72 19.24
N PRO A 140 -19.48 -17.79 20.15
CA PRO A 140 -20.32 -18.12 21.30
C PRO A 140 -21.76 -18.36 20.82
N THR A 141 -22.31 -19.54 21.11
CA THR A 141 -23.60 -20.02 20.59
C THR A 141 -24.81 -19.77 21.51
N SER A 142 -24.87 -18.65 22.24
CA SER A 142 -26.08 -18.01 22.85
C SER A 142 -26.20 -17.88 24.37
N SER A 143 -25.18 -18.15 25.18
CA SER A 143 -25.23 -17.83 26.62
C SER A 143 -24.56 -16.48 26.94
N ARG A 144 -25.13 -15.71 27.89
CA ARG A 144 -24.54 -14.44 28.37
C ARG A 144 -23.19 -14.67 29.07
N ASP A 145 -23.01 -15.83 29.73
CA ASP A 145 -21.73 -16.26 30.30
C ASP A 145 -20.71 -16.66 29.21
N ASP A 146 -21.19 -17.06 28.02
CA ASP A 146 -20.32 -17.29 26.87
C ASP A 146 -19.79 -15.97 26.28
N VAL A 147 -20.54 -14.87 26.39
CA VAL A 147 -20.11 -13.56 25.85
C VAL A 147 -18.94 -12.99 26.63
N GLU A 148 -18.94 -13.08 27.97
CA GLU A 148 -17.80 -12.62 28.79
C GLU A 148 -16.56 -13.49 28.59
N THR A 149 -16.76 -14.80 28.48
CA THR A 149 -15.67 -15.75 28.20
C THR A 149 -15.09 -15.50 26.79
N TRP A 150 -15.94 -15.29 25.80
CA TRP A 150 -15.54 -14.94 24.44
C TRP A 150 -14.84 -13.58 24.38
N LEU A 151 -15.37 -12.55 25.04
CA LEU A 151 -14.72 -11.24 25.15
C LEU A 151 -13.34 -11.35 25.78
N SER A 152 -13.17 -12.21 26.78
CA SER A 152 -11.87 -12.47 27.40
C SER A 152 -10.89 -13.13 26.44
N LYS A 153 -11.34 -14.12 25.66
CA LYS A 153 -10.54 -14.75 24.58
C LYS A 153 -10.13 -13.74 23.51
N VAL A 154 -11.07 -12.88 23.07
CA VAL A 154 -10.80 -11.81 22.10
C VAL A 154 -9.81 -10.79 22.65
N LYS A 155 -9.98 -10.33 23.89
CA LYS A 155 -9.04 -9.41 24.56
C LYS A 155 -7.64 -10.00 24.65
N ALA A 156 -7.52 -11.27 25.04
CA ALA A 156 -6.24 -11.96 25.08
C ALA A 156 -5.59 -12.02 23.69
N ARG A 157 -6.38 -12.30 22.64
CA ARG A 157 -5.86 -12.33 21.27
C ARG A 157 -5.42 -10.96 20.77
N LEU A 158 -6.19 -9.90 21.03
CA LEU A 158 -5.80 -8.54 20.69
C LEU A 158 -4.51 -8.12 21.41
N ALA A 159 -4.34 -8.53 22.66
CA ALA A 159 -3.10 -8.30 23.40
C ALA A 159 -1.91 -9.02 22.75
N TRP A 160 -2.09 -10.29 22.36
CA TRP A 160 -1.07 -11.05 21.62
C TRP A 160 -0.73 -10.41 20.27
N LEU A 161 -1.74 -10.03 19.48
CA LEU A 161 -1.56 -9.38 18.18
C LEU A 161 -0.78 -8.08 18.30
N LYS A 162 -1.09 -7.28 19.33
CA LYS A 162 -0.36 -6.05 19.63
C LYS A 162 1.11 -6.34 19.94
N GLN A 163 1.39 -7.38 20.73
CA GLN A 163 2.75 -7.76 21.08
C GLN A 163 3.52 -8.30 19.86
N GLU A 164 2.90 -9.14 19.05
CA GLU A 164 3.51 -9.68 17.83
C GLU A 164 3.82 -8.54 16.83
N LEU A 165 2.90 -7.60 16.64
CA LEU A 165 3.12 -6.43 15.79
C LEU A 165 4.31 -5.59 16.28
N GLU A 166 4.44 -5.39 17.59
CA GLU A 166 5.55 -4.63 18.18
C GLU A 166 6.89 -5.34 17.97
N ILE A 167 6.94 -6.68 18.13
CA ILE A 167 8.12 -7.49 17.85
C ILE A 167 8.51 -7.39 16.37
N ARG A 168 7.55 -7.54 15.45
CA ARG A 168 7.79 -7.43 14.00
C ARG A 168 8.28 -6.04 13.61
N GLN A 169 7.72 -4.99 14.20
CA GLN A 169 8.16 -3.62 13.95
C GLN A 169 9.59 -3.37 14.44
N GLN A 170 9.97 -3.94 15.59
CA GLN A 170 11.34 -3.89 16.08
C GLN A 170 12.31 -4.64 15.16
N GLN A 171 11.94 -5.83 14.68
CA GLN A 171 12.73 -6.61 13.72
C GLN A 171 12.90 -5.86 12.39
N GLU A 172 11.83 -5.28 11.86
CA GLU A 172 11.87 -4.46 10.64
C GLU A 172 12.81 -3.27 10.80
N ASN A 173 12.70 -2.53 11.91
CA ASN A 173 13.58 -1.39 12.20
C ASN A 173 15.05 -1.83 12.27
N LYS A 174 15.32 -2.99 12.87
CA LYS A 174 16.67 -3.57 12.93
C LYS A 174 17.20 -3.90 11.53
N LEU A 175 16.41 -4.61 10.72
CA LEU A 175 16.78 -4.97 9.34
C LEU A 175 16.98 -3.73 8.46
N ARG A 176 16.12 -2.72 8.59
CA ARG A 176 16.28 -1.43 7.90
C ARG A 176 17.60 -0.75 8.29
N HIS A 177 17.98 -0.78 9.56
CA HIS A 177 19.25 -0.23 10.02
C HIS A 177 20.44 -1.00 9.46
N GLU A 178 20.40 -2.34 9.52
CA GLU A 178 21.44 -3.22 8.96
C GLU A 178 21.61 -3.00 7.44
N LEU A 179 20.51 -2.90 6.69
CA LEU A 179 20.53 -2.62 5.25
C LEU A 179 21.16 -1.24 4.96
N ASN A 180 20.76 -0.20 5.69
CA ASN A 180 21.31 1.13 5.50
C ASN A 180 22.82 1.17 5.82
N SER A 181 23.27 0.45 6.85
CA SER A 181 24.70 0.32 7.15
C SER A 181 25.45 -0.37 6.01
N ALA A 182 24.94 -1.50 5.51
CA ALA A 182 25.56 -2.24 4.41
C ALA A 182 25.63 -1.41 3.11
N LEU A 183 24.60 -0.59 2.84
CA LEU A 183 24.60 0.33 1.69
C LEU A 183 25.66 1.43 1.84
N LEU A 184 25.84 1.98 3.03
CA LEU A 184 26.89 2.98 3.30
C LEU A 184 28.30 2.39 3.11
N ASP A 185 28.53 1.18 3.62
CA ASP A 185 29.80 0.48 3.45
C ASP A 185 30.07 0.16 1.96
N SER A 186 29.04 -0.31 1.24
CA SER A 186 29.16 -0.59 -0.20
C SER A 186 29.41 0.68 -1.03
N ASP A 187 28.81 1.81 -0.67
CA ASP A 187 29.05 3.09 -1.33
C ASP A 187 30.48 3.61 -1.07
N ALA A 188 31.04 3.37 0.12
CA ALA A 188 32.42 3.69 0.42
C ALA A 188 33.39 2.85 -0.44
N ASP A 189 33.16 1.55 -0.55
CA ASP A 189 33.94 0.65 -1.41
C ASP A 189 33.84 1.04 -2.89
N ARG A 190 32.63 1.35 -3.38
CA ARG A 190 32.42 1.79 -4.77
C ARG A 190 33.21 3.06 -5.07
N LYS A 191 33.21 4.04 -4.16
CA LYS A 191 34.00 5.28 -4.31
C LYS A 191 35.49 4.99 -4.31
N TYR A 192 35.97 4.10 -3.44
CA TYR A 192 37.36 3.67 -3.42
C TYR A 192 37.78 3.02 -4.74
N PHE A 193 37.02 2.02 -5.23
CA PHE A 193 37.34 1.34 -6.49
C PHE A 193 37.25 2.28 -7.70
N ALA A 194 36.29 3.20 -7.74
CA ALA A 194 36.20 4.20 -8.80
C ALA A 194 37.45 5.11 -8.82
N ALA A 195 37.92 5.56 -7.65
CA ALA A 195 39.13 6.36 -7.54
C ALA A 195 40.37 5.57 -7.96
N GLU A 196 40.45 4.29 -7.61
CA GLU A 196 41.57 3.42 -7.98
C GLU A 196 41.58 3.10 -9.49
N LEU A 197 40.41 2.91 -10.11
CA LEU A 197 40.29 2.78 -11.56
C LEU A 197 40.74 4.05 -12.28
N ALA A 198 40.32 5.23 -11.80
CA ALA A 198 40.75 6.50 -12.39
C ALA A 198 42.28 6.70 -12.30
N LYS A 199 42.92 6.30 -11.19
CA LYS A 199 44.39 6.32 -11.10
C LYS A 199 45.05 5.39 -12.11
N ARG A 200 44.50 4.18 -12.30
CA ARG A 200 45.03 3.21 -13.26
C ARG A 200 44.86 3.68 -14.70
N GLU A 201 43.77 4.38 -15.01
CA GLU A 201 43.53 4.99 -16.32
C GLU A 201 44.61 6.01 -16.66
N VAL A 202 44.97 6.90 -15.71
CA VAL A 202 46.08 7.85 -15.88
C VAL A 202 47.40 7.14 -16.20
N ILE A 203 47.72 6.04 -15.50
CA ILE A 203 48.93 5.25 -15.75
C ILE A 203 48.90 4.63 -17.15
N ILE A 204 47.75 4.12 -17.59
CA ILE A 204 47.60 3.54 -18.94
C ILE A 204 47.79 4.62 -20.01
N ASP A 205 47.27 5.82 -19.80
CA ASP A 205 47.45 6.95 -20.72
C ASP A 205 48.91 7.37 -20.81
N ASP A 206 49.63 7.42 -19.68
CA ASP A 206 51.06 7.72 -19.64
C ASP A 206 51.89 6.65 -20.36
N LEU A 207 51.62 5.36 -20.10
CA LEU A 207 52.27 4.26 -20.82
C LEU A 207 51.97 4.27 -22.32
N THR A 208 50.74 4.62 -22.70
CA THR A 208 50.35 4.75 -24.11
C THR A 208 51.10 5.89 -24.79
N ARG A 209 51.27 7.03 -24.09
CA ARG A 209 52.07 8.17 -24.54
C ARG A 209 53.55 7.79 -24.70
N GLU A 210 54.13 7.11 -23.71
CA GLU A 210 55.51 6.61 -23.80
C GLU A 210 55.69 5.66 -24.98
N ARG A 211 54.77 4.71 -25.17
CA ARG A 211 54.81 3.78 -26.31
C ARG A 211 54.80 4.51 -27.65
N LEU A 212 53.97 5.54 -27.80
CA LEU A 212 53.94 6.37 -29.02
C LEU A 212 55.27 7.10 -29.23
N ASN A 213 55.84 7.69 -28.17
CA ASN A 213 57.16 8.33 -28.23
C ASN A 213 58.26 7.35 -28.66
N TYR A 214 58.25 6.12 -28.13
CA TYR A 214 59.19 5.07 -28.53
C TYR A 214 59.01 4.66 -29.99
N GLN A 215 57.77 4.55 -30.48
CA GLN A 215 57.50 4.24 -31.88
C GLN A 215 57.99 5.33 -32.82
N ASP A 216 57.82 6.61 -32.45
CA ASP A 216 58.32 7.73 -33.26
C ASP A 216 59.86 7.79 -33.24
N PHE A 217 60.48 7.53 -32.08
CA PHE A 217 61.94 7.39 -31.98
C PHE A 217 62.47 6.23 -32.83
N GLU A 218 61.78 5.08 -32.82
CA GLU A 218 62.15 3.92 -33.64
C GLU A 218 62.03 4.22 -35.14
N ARG A 219 60.98 4.95 -35.56
CA ARG A 219 60.85 5.44 -36.95
C ARG A 219 62.01 6.36 -37.32
N GLU A 220 62.31 7.36 -36.49
CA GLU A 220 63.42 8.29 -36.74
C GLU A 220 64.77 7.58 -36.81
N SER A 221 65.01 6.63 -35.88
CA SER A 221 66.21 5.80 -35.86
C SER A 221 66.32 4.90 -37.10
N SER A 222 65.21 4.29 -37.51
CA SER A 222 65.12 3.48 -38.74
C SER A 222 65.42 4.32 -39.99
N ASP A 223 64.90 5.54 -40.08
CA ASP A 223 65.15 6.43 -41.20
C ASP A 223 66.60 6.96 -41.22
N LYS A 224 67.19 7.29 -40.05
CA LYS A 224 68.63 7.57 -39.92
C LYS A 224 69.47 6.37 -40.36
N MET A 225 69.10 5.16 -39.96
CA MET A 225 69.79 3.92 -40.35
C MET A 225 69.70 3.69 -41.86
N LYS A 226 68.54 3.91 -42.49
CA LYS A 226 68.40 3.85 -43.95
C LYS A 226 69.28 4.88 -44.64
N LEU A 227 69.30 6.13 -44.15
CA LEU A 227 70.13 7.20 -44.69
C LEU A 227 71.63 6.85 -44.60
N LEU A 228 72.08 6.36 -43.44
CA LEU A 228 73.47 5.92 -43.25
C LEU A 228 73.82 4.75 -44.18
N LYS A 229 72.92 3.76 -44.34
CA LYS A 229 73.10 2.67 -45.32
C LYS A 229 73.23 3.19 -46.75
N SER A 230 72.39 4.15 -47.15
CA SER A 230 72.49 4.79 -48.49
C SER A 230 73.79 5.58 -48.66
N GLN A 231 74.25 6.29 -47.63
CA GLN A 231 75.52 7.00 -47.65
C GLN A 231 76.71 6.05 -47.74
N LEU A 232 76.69 4.95 -46.98
CA LEU A 232 77.71 3.90 -47.02
C LEU A 232 77.79 3.29 -48.43
N ALA A 233 76.65 2.90 -49.00
CA ALA A 233 76.60 2.37 -50.37
C ALA A 233 77.16 3.35 -51.41
N ARG A 234 76.92 4.66 -51.23
CA ARG A 234 77.48 5.70 -52.10
C ARG A 234 79.00 5.82 -51.97
N VAL A 235 79.52 5.77 -50.74
CA VAL A 235 80.96 5.83 -50.45
C VAL A 235 81.65 4.56 -50.96
N GLU A 236 81.09 3.38 -50.72
CA GLU A 236 81.57 2.11 -51.27
C GLU A 236 81.59 2.16 -52.80
N GLY A 237 80.54 2.67 -53.43
CA GLY A 237 80.47 2.87 -54.88
C GLY A 237 81.53 3.86 -55.41
N HIS A 238 81.81 4.96 -54.68
CA HIS A 238 82.89 5.88 -55.04
C HIS A 238 84.27 5.24 -54.86
N SER A 239 84.50 4.56 -53.74
CA SER A 239 85.75 3.86 -53.45
C SER A 239 86.04 2.78 -54.51
N MET A 240 85.04 2.00 -54.91
CA MET A 240 85.16 1.02 -56.00
C MET A 240 85.49 1.69 -57.34
N LYS A 241 84.86 2.82 -57.67
CA LYS A 241 85.19 3.58 -58.89
C LYS A 241 86.60 4.16 -58.87
N GLU A 242 87.05 4.67 -57.73
CA GLU A 242 88.44 5.16 -57.55
C GLU A 242 89.45 4.01 -57.60
N LEU A 243 89.12 2.86 -57.04
CA LEU A 243 89.94 1.65 -57.16
C LEU A 243 90.05 1.19 -58.63
N GLU A 244 88.96 1.29 -59.40
CA GLU A 244 88.97 0.97 -60.82
C GLU A 244 89.81 1.99 -61.62
N ARG A 245 89.68 3.29 -61.31
CA ARG A 245 90.49 4.37 -61.91
C ARG A 245 91.98 4.17 -61.62
N THR A 246 92.35 3.85 -60.38
CA THR A 246 93.75 3.59 -60.01
C THR A 246 94.32 2.36 -60.70
N LYS A 247 93.55 1.28 -60.86
CA LYS A 247 93.95 0.13 -61.70
C LYS A 247 94.14 0.49 -63.16
N GLN A 248 93.24 1.31 -63.72
CA GLN A 248 93.36 1.82 -65.09
C GLN A 248 94.62 2.68 -65.25
N LEU A 249 94.89 3.59 -64.30
CA LEU A 249 96.09 4.40 -64.27
C LEU A 249 97.36 3.55 -64.17
N GLN A 250 97.41 2.53 -63.32
CA GLN A 250 98.53 1.57 -63.27
C GLN A 250 98.74 0.86 -64.61
N THR A 251 97.66 0.51 -65.31
CA THR A 251 97.74 -0.15 -66.62
C THR A 251 98.34 0.82 -67.66
N ILE A 252 97.91 2.08 -67.66
CA ILE A 252 98.46 3.14 -68.52
C ILE A 252 99.93 3.42 -68.19
N GLU A 253 100.29 3.52 -66.91
CA GLU A 253 101.68 3.73 -66.47
C GLU A 253 102.59 2.60 -66.96
N MET A 254 102.15 1.35 -66.83
CA MET A 254 102.88 0.18 -67.33
C MET A 254 103.04 0.23 -68.86
N GLN A 255 102.02 0.69 -69.61
CA GLN A 255 102.13 0.92 -71.05
C GLN A 255 103.13 2.02 -71.40
N ILE A 256 103.12 3.15 -70.69
CA ILE A 256 104.09 4.24 -70.87
C ILE A 256 105.50 3.73 -70.58
N GLU A 257 105.70 2.93 -69.53
CA GLU A 257 106.99 2.38 -69.20
C GLU A 257 107.48 1.37 -70.24
N TYR A 258 106.58 0.56 -70.79
CA TYR A 258 106.86 -0.34 -71.91
C TYR A 258 107.28 0.43 -73.18
N GLU A 259 106.56 1.51 -73.53
CA GLU A 259 106.91 2.36 -74.67
C GLU A 259 108.25 3.07 -74.49
N LYS A 260 108.56 3.56 -73.28
CA LYS A 260 109.88 4.13 -72.96
C LYS A 260 111.02 3.11 -73.15
N ARG A 261 110.83 1.88 -72.69
CA ARG A 261 111.82 0.79 -72.89
C ARG A 261 112.00 0.45 -74.37
N ARG A 262 110.91 0.47 -75.15
CA ARG A 262 110.97 0.25 -76.60
C ARG A 262 111.69 1.39 -77.32
N ALA A 263 111.48 2.64 -76.93
CA ALA A 263 112.19 3.78 -77.50
C ALA A 263 113.70 3.70 -77.24
N LEU A 264 114.11 3.29 -76.03
CA LEU A 264 115.52 3.09 -75.67
C LEU A 264 116.21 1.99 -76.49
N THR A 265 115.51 0.88 -76.77
CA THR A 265 116.08 -0.19 -77.62
C THR A 265 116.17 0.20 -79.09
N GLU A 266 115.25 1.02 -79.59
CA GLU A 266 115.34 1.57 -80.96
C GLU A 266 116.56 2.51 -81.09
N ASP A 267 116.81 3.36 -80.09
CA ASP A 267 117.94 4.30 -80.05
C ASP A 267 119.31 3.58 -79.96
N GLU A 268 119.37 2.46 -79.21
CA GLU A 268 120.56 1.59 -79.18
C GLU A 268 120.81 0.88 -80.52
N LYS A 269 119.75 0.49 -81.23
CA LYS A 269 119.84 -0.14 -82.55
C LYS A 269 120.39 0.84 -83.60
N ASP A 270 120.00 2.11 -83.53
CA ASP A 270 120.53 3.16 -84.39
C ASP A 270 122.01 3.44 -84.13
N ARG A 271 122.45 3.45 -82.86
CA ARG A 271 123.88 3.54 -82.50
C ARG A 271 124.73 2.37 -83.04
N ILE A 272 124.19 1.15 -83.02
CA ILE A 272 124.87 -0.03 -83.56
C ILE A 272 125.00 0.06 -85.08
N ASN A 273 123.93 0.50 -85.77
CA ASN A 273 123.96 0.68 -87.22
C ASN A 273 124.97 1.76 -87.65
N GLU A 274 125.10 2.84 -86.89
CA GLU A 274 126.08 3.89 -87.17
C GLU A 274 127.53 3.39 -86.96
N ARG A 275 127.79 2.57 -85.92
CA ARG A 275 129.09 1.88 -85.76
C ARG A 275 129.39 0.92 -86.91
N TYR A 276 128.40 0.19 -87.38
CA TYR A 276 128.56 -0.69 -88.54
C TYR A 276 128.96 0.09 -89.79
N ARG A 277 128.35 1.26 -90.02
CA ARG A 277 128.75 2.20 -91.08
C ARG A 277 130.20 2.64 -90.93
N GLN A 278 130.60 3.06 -89.73
CA GLN A 278 131.96 3.52 -89.46
C GLN A 278 133.01 2.44 -89.72
N PHE A 279 132.74 1.20 -89.30
CA PHE A 279 133.61 0.05 -89.60
C PHE A 279 133.68 -0.25 -91.10
N GLN A 280 132.57 -0.12 -91.84
CA GLN A 280 132.56 -0.27 -93.29
C GLN A 280 133.50 0.74 -93.97
N THR A 281 133.41 2.02 -93.60
CA THR A 281 134.31 3.08 -94.10
C THR A 281 135.78 2.85 -93.76
N MET A 282 136.07 2.30 -92.56
CA MET A 282 137.44 2.03 -92.13
C MET A 282 138.04 0.84 -92.90
N ILE A 283 137.25 -0.21 -93.16
CA ILE A 283 137.66 -1.34 -94.02
C ILE A 283 137.94 -0.86 -95.45
N ASP A 284 137.12 0.04 -96.00
CA ASP A 284 137.33 0.59 -97.34
C ASP A 284 138.52 1.57 -97.40
N SER A 285 138.91 2.17 -96.27
CA SER A 285 140.15 2.94 -96.12
C SER A 285 141.38 2.03 -96.14
N VAL A 286 141.36 0.95 -95.34
CA VAL A 286 142.45 -0.03 -95.26
C VAL A 286 142.64 -0.76 -96.60
N LYS A 287 141.55 -1.10 -97.32
CA LYS A 287 141.64 -1.66 -98.68
C LYS A 287 142.29 -0.71 -99.69
N ARG A 288 142.05 0.61 -99.56
CA ARG A 288 142.70 1.62 -100.41
C ARG A 288 144.18 1.75 -100.08
N GLU A 289 144.56 1.79 -98.80
CA GLU A 289 145.96 1.85 -98.38
C GLU A 289 146.77 0.61 -98.78
N LEU A 290 146.15 -0.57 -98.73
CA LEU A 290 146.76 -1.84 -99.15
C LEU A 290 146.94 -1.94 -100.68
N HIS A 291 146.11 -1.22 -101.46
CA HIS A 291 146.28 -1.09 -102.91
C HIS A 291 147.40 -0.09 -103.26
N THR A 292 147.51 1.02 -102.53
CA THR A 292 148.56 2.04 -102.74
C THR A 292 149.95 1.51 -102.37
N ALA A 293 150.08 0.71 -101.30
CA ALA A 293 151.35 0.09 -100.91
C ALA A 293 151.81 -1.00 -101.90
N LYS A 294 150.87 -1.70 -102.58
CA LYS A 294 151.18 -2.72 -103.60
C LYS A 294 151.66 -2.10 -104.93
N VAL A 295 151.28 -0.85 -105.21
CA VAL A 295 151.69 -0.12 -106.44
C VAL A 295 153.08 0.52 -106.30
N GLN A 296 153.50 0.93 -105.09
CA GLN A 296 154.83 1.53 -104.87
C GLN A 296 155.99 0.50 -104.87
N LEU A 297 155.69 -0.81 -104.78
CA LEU A 297 156.65 -1.91 -104.91
C LEU A 297 156.97 -2.31 -106.37
N SER A 298 156.42 -1.63 -107.39
CA SER A 298 156.57 -2.00 -108.81
C SER A 298 157.28 -0.95 -109.70
N THR A 299 157.75 0.19 -109.17
CA THR A 299 158.36 1.27 -110.00
C THR A 299 159.58 1.94 -109.36
N LYS A 300 160.58 1.16 -108.93
CA LYS A 300 162.00 1.57 -108.84
C LYS A 300 162.92 0.36 -109.00
N SER A 301 162.80 -0.24 -110.18
CA SER A 301 163.88 -0.94 -110.88
C SER A 301 163.95 -0.33 -112.28
N SER A 302 164.51 0.89 -112.34
CA SER A 302 165.16 1.58 -113.47
C SER A 302 165.69 2.91 -112.96
#